data_AF-A0A852JNB9-F1
#
_entry.id   AF-A0A852JNB9-F1
#
_cell.length_a   1.000
_cell.length_b   1.000
_cell.length_c   1.000
_cell.angle_alpha   90.00
_cell.angle_beta   90.00
_cell.angle_gamma   90.00
#
_symmetry.space_group_name_H-M   'P 1'
#
loop_
_entity.id
_entity.type
_entity.pdbx_description
1 polymer ?
#
loop_
_entity_poly.entity_id
_entity_poly.type
_entity_poly.pdbx_seq_one_letter_code
_entity_poly.pdbx_strand_id
1 'polypeptide(L)'
;TAAVDLGCVWHNLEYMACTWHRGENASSDTNYTLFYWFDGLENPKSCSNSSVDQGIFECIFNLTFPKDRRTYPDISILIRGDSEEVRPVCASKNPTTLVKPATPRQLTLSKTNDTIDVKWSESETFPKSCLQYEVKYSNGDLDTGQIIAVSFHCYFFFSSERSSVSIAGTDAHSKYSFRVRAKPKRECYNSHLQSDWSEEKSIGEKRDSTIYLVLIITIPLIVA
;
A
#
# COMPACT_ATOMS: atom_id res chain seq x y z
N THR A 1 -14.73 -14.40 29.14
CA THR A 1 -14.29 -13.30 28.25
C THR A 1 -14.27 -13.77 26.80
N ALA A 2 -14.06 -12.95 25.77
CA ALA A 2 -13.92 -13.38 24.38
C ALA A 2 -12.86 -12.54 23.66
N ALA A 3 -12.26 -13.04 22.58
CA ALA A 3 -11.37 -12.24 21.74
C ALA A 3 -12.11 -11.01 21.18
N VAL A 4 -11.40 -9.89 21.01
CA VAL A 4 -11.97 -8.63 20.54
C VAL A 4 -11.21 -8.09 19.32
N ASP A 5 -11.84 -7.16 18.61
CA ASP A 5 -11.26 -6.44 17.47
C ASP A 5 -10.74 -7.33 16.33
N LEU A 6 -11.51 -8.36 15.96
CA LEU A 6 -11.18 -9.22 14.82
C LEU A 6 -11.19 -8.42 13.49
N GLY A 7 -10.00 -8.07 13.04
CA GLY A 7 -9.69 -7.50 11.73
C GLY A 7 -9.14 -8.57 10.79
N CYS A 8 -9.45 -8.46 9.50
CA CYS A 8 -8.88 -9.32 8.47
C CYS A 8 -8.60 -8.52 7.21
N VAL A 9 -7.52 -8.87 6.51
CA VAL A 9 -7.10 -8.26 5.24
C VAL A 9 -6.73 -9.35 4.26
N TRP A 10 -7.33 -9.32 3.08
CA TRP A 10 -7.01 -10.22 1.98
C TRP A 10 -5.93 -9.59 1.10
N HIS A 11 -4.71 -10.02 1.31
CA HIS A 11 -3.54 -9.49 0.65
C HIS A 11 -3.38 -10.08 -0.75
N ASN A 12 -3.34 -9.17 -1.72
CA ASN A 12 -2.97 -9.43 -3.10
C ASN A 12 -3.76 -10.55 -3.83
N LEU A 13 -4.95 -10.92 -3.30
CA LEU A 13 -5.74 -12.09 -3.72
C LEU A 13 -5.06 -13.45 -3.47
N GLU A 14 -4.07 -13.49 -2.59
CA GLU A 14 -3.21 -14.66 -2.35
C GLU A 14 -3.42 -15.27 -0.97
N TYR A 15 -3.43 -14.44 0.06
CA TYR A 15 -3.53 -14.86 1.46
C TYR A 15 -4.33 -13.88 2.30
N MET A 16 -5.00 -14.40 3.31
CA MET A 16 -5.72 -13.60 4.30
C MET A 16 -4.86 -13.53 5.57
N ALA A 17 -4.70 -12.31 6.11
CA ALA A 17 -4.12 -12.08 7.42
C ALA A 17 -5.24 -11.57 8.34
N CYS A 18 -5.47 -12.25 9.46
CA CYS A 18 -6.43 -11.84 10.48
C CYS A 18 -5.71 -11.58 11.79
N THR A 19 -6.09 -10.50 12.46
CA THR A 19 -5.58 -10.08 13.76
C THR A 19 -6.71 -9.87 14.75
N TRP A 20 -6.44 -10.16 16.02
CA TRP A 20 -7.38 -9.93 17.11
C TRP A 20 -6.63 -9.71 18.41
N HIS A 21 -7.30 -9.07 19.37
CA HIS A 21 -6.78 -8.86 20.71
C HIS A 21 -7.30 -9.96 21.65
N ARG A 22 -6.48 -10.29 22.65
CA ARG A 22 -6.88 -11.07 23.82
C ARG A 22 -8.13 -10.44 24.43
N GLY A 23 -9.08 -11.26 24.86
CA GLY A 23 -10.20 -10.76 25.64
C GLY A 23 -9.73 -10.08 26.92
N GLU A 24 -10.34 -8.95 27.27
CA GLU A 24 -9.91 -8.09 28.38
C GLU A 24 -9.70 -8.84 29.72
N ASN A 25 -10.57 -9.80 30.03
CA ASN A 25 -10.48 -10.62 31.23
C ASN A 25 -9.92 -12.05 30.98
N ALA A 26 -9.24 -12.30 29.85
CA ALA A 26 -8.57 -13.57 29.62
C ALA A 26 -7.24 -13.59 30.36
N SER A 27 -6.83 -14.75 30.84
CA SER A 27 -5.51 -14.91 31.44
C SER A 27 -4.40 -14.62 30.42
N SER A 28 -3.24 -14.17 30.89
CA SER A 28 -2.11 -13.81 30.04
C SER A 28 -1.51 -15.01 29.29
N ASP A 29 -1.75 -16.22 29.78
CA ASP A 29 -1.33 -17.49 29.17
C ASP A 29 -2.36 -18.07 28.18
N THR A 30 -3.55 -17.45 28.07
CA THR A 30 -4.59 -17.90 27.12
C THR A 30 -4.08 -17.81 25.69
N ASN A 31 -4.16 -18.93 24.97
CA ASN A 31 -3.93 -19.01 23.53
C ASN A 31 -5.24 -19.10 22.77
N TYR A 32 -5.17 -18.82 21.48
CA TYR A 32 -6.33 -18.83 20.60
C TYR A 32 -6.04 -19.65 19.35
N THR A 33 -7.05 -20.33 18.83
CA THR A 33 -6.99 -20.98 17.52
C THR A 33 -8.06 -20.38 16.63
N LEU A 34 -7.68 -19.98 15.41
CA LEU A 34 -8.61 -19.53 14.40
C LEU A 34 -8.96 -20.70 13.49
N PHE A 35 -10.25 -20.95 13.29
CA PHE A 35 -10.78 -21.88 12.29
C PHE A 35 -11.50 -21.08 11.22
N TYR A 36 -11.35 -21.49 9.96
CA TYR A 36 -12.04 -20.84 8.85
C TYR A 36 -12.59 -21.86 7.85
N TRP A 37 -13.68 -21.47 7.19
CA TRP A 37 -14.28 -22.22 6.09
C TRP A 37 -15.07 -21.28 5.17
N PHE A 38 -15.31 -21.74 3.95
CA PHE A 38 -16.09 -21.03 2.94
C PHE A 38 -16.58 -22.02 1.88
N ASP A 39 -17.55 -21.60 1.09
CA ASP A 39 -18.09 -22.44 0.02
C ASP A 39 -17.05 -22.73 -1.08
N GLY A 40 -16.77 -24.02 -1.29
CA GLY A 40 -15.69 -24.54 -2.12
C GLY A 40 -14.44 -24.99 -1.37
N LEU A 41 -14.39 -24.84 -0.04
CA LEU A 41 -13.36 -25.46 0.80
C LEU A 41 -13.82 -26.85 1.25
N GLU A 42 -13.02 -27.88 1.00
CA GLU A 42 -13.39 -29.28 1.28
C GLU A 42 -13.66 -29.54 2.77
N ASN A 43 -12.80 -29.01 3.65
CA ASN A 43 -12.94 -29.14 5.10
C ASN A 43 -12.56 -27.82 5.80
N PRO A 44 -13.17 -27.49 6.95
CA PRO A 44 -12.73 -26.38 7.78
C PRO A 44 -11.25 -26.52 8.14
N LYS A 45 -10.50 -25.43 7.99
CA LYS A 45 -9.07 -25.41 8.27
C LYS A 45 -8.80 -24.63 9.55
N SER A 46 -7.88 -25.14 10.35
CA SER A 46 -7.33 -24.43 11.50
C SER A 46 -6.09 -23.66 11.10
N CYS A 47 -5.93 -22.50 11.71
CA CYS A 47 -4.77 -21.66 11.67
C CYS A 47 -4.40 -21.34 13.12
N SER A 48 -3.31 -21.96 13.57
CA SER A 48 -2.78 -21.73 14.91
C SER A 48 -1.94 -20.45 14.90
N ASN A 49 -2.08 -19.63 15.93
CA ASN A 49 -1.40 -18.34 16.00
C ASN A 49 0.00 -18.44 16.62
N SER A 50 0.81 -17.43 16.36
CA SER A 50 1.99 -17.07 17.15
C SER A 50 1.77 -15.66 17.70
N SER A 51 1.85 -15.46 19.01
CA SER A 51 1.72 -14.14 19.65
C SER A 51 2.76 -13.19 19.06
N VAL A 52 2.33 -12.13 18.37
CA VAL A 52 3.23 -11.17 17.71
C VAL A 52 3.71 -10.10 18.70
N ASP A 53 2.83 -9.69 19.60
CA ASP A 53 3.10 -8.74 20.70
C ASP A 53 2.07 -8.99 21.83
N GLN A 54 2.36 -8.57 23.06
CA GLN A 54 1.67 -8.91 24.32
C GLN A 54 0.11 -8.86 24.26
N GLY A 55 -0.52 -9.96 23.81
CA GLY A 55 -1.98 -10.07 23.71
C GLY A 55 -2.57 -9.73 22.33
N ILE A 56 -1.74 -9.53 21.31
CA ILE A 56 -2.13 -9.44 19.91
C ILE A 56 -1.80 -10.76 19.22
N PHE A 57 -2.81 -11.34 18.60
CA PHE A 57 -2.68 -12.60 17.87
C PHE A 57 -2.85 -12.36 16.38
N GLU A 58 -2.06 -13.08 15.59
CA GLU A 58 -2.12 -13.06 14.14
C GLU A 58 -2.25 -14.49 13.61
N CYS A 59 -3.03 -14.61 12.54
CA CYS A 59 -3.11 -15.80 11.72
C CYS A 59 -3.05 -15.41 10.24
N ILE A 60 -2.18 -16.07 9.49
CA ILE A 60 -2.02 -15.89 8.05
C ILE A 60 -2.29 -17.22 7.37
N PHE A 61 -3.19 -17.24 6.38
CA PHE A 61 -3.50 -18.44 5.61
C PHE A 61 -3.72 -18.13 4.13
N ASN A 62 -3.34 -19.08 3.28
CA ASN A 62 -3.56 -18.97 1.84
C ASN A 62 -5.06 -18.94 1.53
N LEU A 63 -5.48 -17.95 0.74
CA LEU A 63 -6.84 -17.78 0.28
C LEU A 63 -6.78 -17.32 -1.17
N THR A 64 -6.88 -18.29 -2.07
CA THR A 64 -6.88 -18.09 -3.53
C THR A 64 -8.17 -18.64 -4.09
N PHE A 65 -8.72 -17.92 -5.08
CA PHE A 65 -9.89 -18.36 -5.83
C PHE A 65 -9.54 -18.46 -7.32
N PRO A 66 -10.26 -19.29 -8.08
CA PRO A 66 -10.11 -19.34 -9.54
C PRO A 66 -10.29 -17.96 -10.18
N LYS A 67 -9.47 -17.64 -11.18
CA LYS A 67 -9.42 -16.31 -11.83
C LYS A 67 -10.71 -15.93 -12.56
N ASP A 68 -11.50 -16.92 -12.95
CA ASP A 68 -12.77 -16.81 -13.67
C ASP A 68 -13.99 -16.67 -12.74
N ARG A 69 -13.78 -16.76 -11.42
CA ARG A 69 -14.85 -16.67 -10.44
C ARG A 69 -15.41 -15.24 -10.37
N ARG A 70 -16.71 -15.08 -10.62
CA ARG A 70 -17.41 -13.78 -10.58
C ARG A 70 -17.89 -13.37 -9.18
N THR A 71 -18.05 -14.34 -8.29
CA THR A 71 -18.58 -14.14 -6.94
C THR A 71 -17.69 -14.81 -5.92
N TYR A 72 -17.38 -14.10 -4.84
CA TYR A 72 -16.54 -14.62 -3.77
C TYR A 72 -17.44 -15.03 -2.60
N PRO A 73 -17.26 -16.24 -2.05
CA PRO A 73 -18.05 -16.71 -0.92
C PRO A 73 -17.61 -15.96 0.34
N ASP A 74 -18.54 -15.76 1.26
CA ASP A 74 -18.20 -15.25 2.57
C ASP A 74 -17.28 -16.23 3.32
N ILE A 75 -16.30 -15.68 4.02
CA ILE A 75 -15.39 -16.44 4.87
C ILE A 75 -15.97 -16.49 6.26
N SER A 76 -16.33 -17.69 6.70
CA SER A 76 -16.72 -17.95 8.08
C SER A 76 -15.48 -18.17 8.94
N ILE A 77 -15.42 -17.50 10.08
CA ILE A 77 -14.30 -17.52 11.02
C ILE A 77 -14.83 -17.87 12.41
N LEU A 78 -14.13 -18.78 13.09
CA LEU A 78 -14.34 -19.14 14.49
C LEU A 78 -13.02 -19.00 15.24
N ILE A 79 -12.97 -18.16 16.26
CA ILE A 79 -11.85 -18.08 17.19
C ILE A 79 -12.22 -18.81 18.47
N ARG A 80 -11.38 -19.75 18.90
CA ARG A 80 -11.55 -20.52 20.14
C ARG A 80 -10.35 -20.31 21.05
N GLY A 81 -10.61 -20.00 22.32
CA GLY A 81 -9.57 -20.04 23.35
C GLY A 81 -9.26 -21.48 23.77
N ASP A 82 -8.10 -21.68 24.38
CA ASP A 82 -7.69 -22.95 25.01
C ASP A 82 -8.29 -23.15 26.43
N SER A 83 -8.86 -22.10 27.02
CA SER A 83 -9.58 -22.13 28.29
C SER A 83 -11.11 -22.10 28.10
N GLU A 84 -11.85 -22.87 28.91
CA GLU A 84 -13.32 -22.88 28.92
C GLU A 84 -13.95 -21.54 29.34
N GLU A 85 -13.18 -20.67 30.00
CA GLU A 85 -13.62 -19.33 30.42
C GLU A 85 -13.67 -18.33 29.24
N VAL A 86 -13.09 -18.73 28.10
CA VAL A 86 -13.00 -17.92 26.88
C VAL A 86 -14.09 -18.36 25.91
N ARG A 87 -15.09 -17.50 25.74
CA ARG A 87 -16.19 -17.73 24.80
C ARG A 87 -15.68 -17.68 23.36
N PRO A 88 -16.19 -18.57 22.48
CA PRO A 88 -15.86 -18.54 21.07
C PRO A 88 -16.39 -17.28 20.40
N VAL A 89 -15.65 -16.80 19.40
CA VAL A 89 -16.05 -15.67 18.55
C VAL A 89 -16.33 -16.19 17.15
N CYS A 90 -17.53 -15.93 16.64
CA CYS A 90 -17.93 -16.27 15.28
C CYS A 90 -18.05 -15.00 14.45
N ALA A 91 -17.52 -15.00 13.23
CA ALA A 91 -17.68 -13.91 12.27
C ALA A 91 -17.88 -14.44 10.86
N SER A 92 -18.68 -13.74 10.06
CA SER A 92 -18.75 -13.90 8.61
C SER A 92 -18.15 -12.65 7.97
N LYS A 93 -17.22 -12.83 7.04
CA LYS A 93 -16.49 -11.74 6.38
C LYS A 93 -16.63 -11.86 4.87
N ASN A 94 -17.12 -10.81 4.22
CA ASN A 94 -17.11 -10.71 2.77
C ASN A 94 -15.68 -10.35 2.30
N PRO A 95 -14.97 -11.26 1.61
CA PRO A 95 -13.56 -11.05 1.26
C PRO A 95 -13.36 -9.87 0.30
N THR A 96 -14.34 -9.52 -0.53
CA THR A 96 -14.24 -8.40 -1.48
C THR A 96 -14.11 -7.04 -0.81
N THR A 97 -14.54 -6.91 0.44
CA THR A 97 -14.41 -5.67 1.23
C THR A 97 -13.05 -5.54 1.91
N LEU A 98 -12.26 -6.60 1.91
CA LEU A 98 -11.01 -6.72 2.69
C LEU A 98 -9.76 -6.75 1.80
N VAL A 99 -9.90 -6.49 0.50
CA VAL A 99 -8.81 -6.62 -0.49
C VAL A 99 -7.79 -5.50 -0.37
N LYS A 100 -6.53 -5.83 -0.04
CA LYS A 100 -5.39 -4.92 -0.10
C LYS A 100 -4.43 -5.36 -1.22
N PRO A 101 -4.28 -4.60 -2.32
CA PRO A 101 -3.32 -4.91 -3.38
C PRO A 101 -1.87 -4.87 -2.89
N ALA A 102 -0.98 -5.58 -3.58
CA ALA A 102 0.46 -5.45 -3.36
C ALA A 102 0.97 -4.06 -3.73
N THR A 103 2.01 -3.61 -3.02
CA THR A 103 2.74 -2.37 -3.34
C THR A 103 3.39 -2.49 -4.72
N PRO A 104 3.14 -1.54 -5.65
CA PRO A 104 3.80 -1.51 -6.96
C PRO A 104 5.32 -1.53 -6.84
N ARG A 105 5.99 -2.32 -7.68
CA ARG A 105 7.45 -2.47 -7.70
C ARG A 105 8.03 -2.04 -9.04
N GLN A 106 9.36 -2.05 -9.13
CA GLN A 106 10.10 -1.82 -10.37
C GLN A 106 9.75 -0.49 -11.06
N LEU A 107 9.70 0.60 -10.29
CA LEU A 107 9.50 1.93 -10.86
C LEU A 107 10.63 2.23 -11.84
N THR A 108 10.29 2.63 -13.05
CA THR A 108 11.22 3.07 -14.09
C THR A 108 10.81 4.47 -14.54
N LEU A 109 11.80 5.34 -14.66
CA LEU A 109 11.62 6.73 -15.02
C LEU A 109 12.41 6.96 -16.30
N SER A 110 11.79 7.58 -17.30
CA SER A 110 12.48 8.12 -18.47
C SER A 110 12.07 9.56 -18.68
N LYS A 111 13.06 10.42 -18.88
CA LYS A 111 12.85 11.86 -19.09
C LYS A 111 13.20 12.22 -20.52
N THR A 112 12.25 12.83 -21.20
CA THR A 112 12.44 13.62 -22.42
C THR A 112 12.34 15.10 -22.02
N ASN A 113 12.85 16.03 -22.86
CA ASN A 113 13.01 17.46 -22.52
C ASN A 113 11.90 18.08 -21.65
N ASP A 114 10.63 17.82 -21.97
CA ASP A 114 9.45 18.38 -21.31
C ASP A 114 8.53 17.34 -20.64
N THR A 115 8.89 16.05 -20.71
CA THR A 115 8.00 14.95 -20.34
C THR A 115 8.74 13.89 -19.54
N ILE A 116 8.17 13.47 -18.41
CA ILE A 116 8.65 12.33 -17.62
C ILE A 116 7.65 11.18 -17.71
N ASP A 117 8.09 10.06 -18.27
CA ASP A 117 7.36 8.81 -18.24
C ASP A 117 7.71 8.02 -16.99
N VAL A 118 6.69 7.62 -16.25
CA VAL A 118 6.77 6.79 -15.06
C VAL A 118 6.10 5.46 -15.38
N LYS A 119 6.80 4.35 -15.22
CA LYS A 119 6.26 2.99 -15.41
C LYS A 119 6.55 2.12 -14.20
N TRP A 120 5.69 1.16 -13.92
CA TRP A 120 5.85 0.19 -12.82
C TRP A 120 5.41 -1.21 -13.26
N SER A 121 5.74 -2.23 -12.47
CA SER A 121 5.35 -3.61 -12.75
C SER A 121 3.83 -3.78 -12.72
N GLU A 122 3.27 -4.50 -13.70
CA GLU A 122 1.87 -4.91 -13.67
C GLU A 122 1.62 -5.91 -12.53
N SER A 123 0.38 -5.95 -12.03
CA SER A 123 -0.02 -6.99 -11.08
C SER A 123 -0.23 -8.32 -11.79
N GLU A 124 0.31 -9.40 -11.23
CA GLU A 124 0.14 -10.76 -11.75
C GLU A 124 -1.16 -11.44 -11.27
N THR A 125 -1.68 -10.97 -10.12
CA THR A 125 -2.83 -11.57 -9.44
C THR A 125 -4.14 -10.87 -9.77
N PHE A 126 -4.11 -9.55 -9.98
CA PHE A 126 -5.31 -8.79 -10.33
C PHE A 126 -5.51 -8.71 -11.84
N PRO A 127 -6.77 -8.79 -12.33
CA PRO A 127 -7.10 -8.32 -13.66
C PRO A 127 -6.71 -6.85 -13.83
N LYS A 128 -6.12 -6.48 -14.97
CA LYS A 128 -5.67 -5.10 -15.25
C LYS A 128 -6.77 -4.06 -15.03
N SER A 129 -8.00 -4.40 -15.39
CA SER A 129 -9.16 -3.52 -15.24
C SER A 129 -9.61 -3.30 -13.80
N CYS A 130 -9.08 -4.05 -12.83
CA CYS A 130 -9.52 -4.03 -11.43
C CYS A 130 -8.59 -3.27 -10.48
N LEU A 131 -7.49 -2.70 -10.99
CA LEU A 131 -6.63 -1.80 -10.23
C LEU A 131 -6.68 -0.39 -10.78
N GLN A 132 -6.58 0.56 -9.86
CA GLN A 132 -6.35 1.97 -10.11
C GLN A 132 -5.08 2.37 -9.38
N TYR A 133 -4.22 3.15 -10.03
CA TYR A 133 -2.96 3.59 -9.43
C TYR A 133 -3.00 5.07 -9.13
N GLU A 134 -2.41 5.44 -7.99
CA GLU A 134 -2.15 6.82 -7.63
C GLU A 134 -0.65 7.09 -7.69
N VAL A 135 -0.28 8.17 -8.35
CA VAL A 135 1.11 8.64 -8.46
C VAL A 135 1.25 9.91 -7.65
N LYS A 136 2.22 9.92 -6.74
CA LYS A 136 2.66 11.09 -5.98
C LYS A 136 4.01 11.51 -6.53
N TYR A 137 4.19 12.80 -6.83
CA TYR A 137 5.49 13.32 -7.21
C TYR A 137 5.77 14.70 -6.60
N SER A 138 7.05 15.06 -6.58
CA SER A 138 7.56 16.36 -6.13
C SER A 138 8.73 16.82 -6.98
N ASN A 139 8.94 18.14 -7.05
CA ASN A 139 10.11 18.77 -7.65
C ASN A 139 10.99 19.35 -6.53
N GLY A 140 12.25 18.92 -6.42
CA GLY A 140 13.24 19.42 -5.45
C GLY A 140 13.60 18.49 -4.28
N ASP A 141 14.65 18.87 -3.53
CA ASP A 141 15.14 18.23 -2.29
C ASP A 141 14.79 19.12 -1.09
N LEU A 142 13.96 18.65 -0.15
CA LEU A 142 13.81 19.29 1.15
C LEU A 142 14.87 18.72 2.11
N ASP A 143 16.03 19.38 2.20
CA ASP A 143 16.92 19.23 3.37
C ASP A 143 17.93 20.39 3.50
N THR A 144 17.49 21.55 3.98
CA THR A 144 18.18 22.59 4.79
C THR A 144 17.50 23.96 4.62
N GLY A 145 17.22 24.62 5.76
CA GLY A 145 16.18 25.64 5.88
C GLY A 145 16.45 27.00 5.23
N GLN A 146 15.53 27.40 4.35
CA GLN A 146 15.03 28.76 4.24
C GLN A 146 13.57 28.69 3.81
N ILE A 147 12.67 29.25 4.63
CA ILE A 147 11.25 29.38 4.30
C ILE A 147 11.13 30.39 3.17
N ILE A 148 10.99 29.90 1.95
CA ILE A 148 10.45 30.67 0.83
C ILE A 148 9.19 29.93 0.40
N ALA A 149 8.05 30.45 0.84
CA ALA A 149 6.76 30.13 0.28
C ALA A 149 6.70 30.69 -1.15
N VAL A 150 7.11 29.90 -2.13
CA VAL A 150 6.58 30.00 -3.49
C VAL A 150 5.65 28.81 -3.66
N SER A 151 4.39 29.12 -3.35
CA SER A 151 3.23 28.24 -3.44
C SER A 151 3.09 27.67 -4.85
N PHE A 152 3.52 26.43 -5.01
CA PHE A 152 2.71 25.37 -5.61
C PHE A 152 3.13 24.05 -4.97
N HIS A 153 2.42 23.73 -3.90
CA HIS A 153 2.40 22.43 -3.24
C HIS A 153 1.78 21.42 -4.21
N CYS A 154 2.50 21.06 -5.27
CA CYS A 154 1.97 20.20 -6.33
C CYS A 154 2.08 18.73 -5.93
N TYR A 155 1.24 18.31 -4.98
CA TYR A 155 0.78 16.93 -4.93
C TYR A 155 -0.25 16.74 -6.05
N PHE A 156 0.19 16.65 -7.29
CA PHE A 156 -0.71 16.25 -8.37
C PHE A 156 -0.90 14.74 -8.28
N PHE A 157 -2.05 14.33 -7.76
CA PHE A 157 -2.49 12.95 -7.80
C PHE A 157 -3.03 12.65 -9.19
N PHE A 158 -2.31 11.83 -9.95
CA PHE A 158 -2.82 11.26 -11.19
C PHE A 158 -3.37 9.86 -10.92
N SER A 159 -4.59 9.62 -11.40
CA SER A 159 -5.19 8.29 -11.47
C SER A 159 -4.89 7.67 -12.83
N SER A 160 -4.17 6.54 -12.86
CA SER A 160 -3.97 5.76 -14.09
C SER A 160 -4.54 4.34 -13.94
N GLU A 161 -5.16 3.85 -15.01
CA GLU A 161 -5.56 2.44 -15.14
C GLU A 161 -4.48 1.58 -15.78
N ARG A 162 -3.46 2.21 -16.37
CA ARG A 162 -2.30 1.54 -16.94
C ARG A 162 -1.17 1.56 -15.92
N SER A 163 -0.22 0.64 -16.05
CA SER A 163 0.99 0.64 -15.22
C SER A 163 2.02 1.71 -15.64
N SER A 164 1.52 2.85 -16.11
CA SER A 164 2.31 3.97 -16.58
C SER A 164 1.54 5.28 -16.54
N VAL A 165 2.26 6.39 -16.38
CA VAL A 165 1.76 7.76 -16.58
C VAL A 165 2.86 8.61 -17.21
N SER A 166 2.46 9.59 -18.02
CA SER A 166 3.37 10.60 -18.59
C SER A 166 3.02 11.96 -17.99
N ILE A 167 4.02 12.62 -17.41
CA ILE A 167 3.90 13.95 -16.81
C ILE A 167 4.51 14.96 -17.76
N ALA A 168 3.69 15.80 -18.36
CA ALA A 168 4.12 16.86 -19.27
C ALA A 168 4.39 18.18 -18.53
N GLY A 169 5.13 19.09 -19.17
CA GLY A 169 5.45 20.41 -18.62
C GLY A 169 6.52 20.37 -17.54
N THR A 170 7.40 19.37 -17.56
CA THR A 170 8.49 19.25 -16.59
C THR A 170 9.68 20.10 -16.98
N ASP A 171 10.22 20.87 -16.04
CA ASP A 171 11.48 21.59 -16.22
C ASP A 171 12.67 20.63 -16.45
N ALA A 172 13.45 20.90 -17.48
CA ALA A 172 14.58 20.06 -17.91
C ALA A 172 15.68 19.97 -16.84
N HIS A 173 15.82 21.00 -15.99
CA HIS A 173 16.91 21.17 -15.01
C HIS A 173 16.49 20.93 -13.56
N SER A 174 15.31 20.34 -13.37
CA SER A 174 14.74 20.02 -12.08
C SER A 174 14.85 18.52 -11.79
N LYS A 175 15.07 18.21 -10.51
CA LYS A 175 14.99 16.85 -9.95
C LYS A 175 13.54 16.56 -9.55
N TYR A 176 13.02 15.43 -10.00
CA TYR A 176 11.69 14.97 -9.66
C TYR A 176 11.78 13.66 -8.88
N SER A 177 10.96 13.50 -7.85
CA SER A 177 10.80 12.28 -7.06
C SER A 177 9.39 11.73 -7.22
N PHE A 178 9.26 10.40 -7.33
CA PHE A 178 7.98 9.72 -7.59
C PHE A 178 7.75 8.55 -6.62
N ARG A 179 6.49 8.38 -6.20
CA ARG A 179 5.98 7.19 -5.50
C ARG A 179 4.65 6.77 -6.13
N VAL A 180 4.39 5.48 -6.16
CA VAL A 180 3.15 4.91 -6.72
C VAL A 180 2.50 3.97 -5.72
N ARG A 181 1.17 3.98 -5.63
CA ARG A 181 0.40 2.97 -4.88
C ARG A 181 -0.78 2.46 -5.69
N ALA A 182 -1.23 1.25 -5.37
CA ALA A 182 -2.36 0.59 -6.01
C ALA A 182 -3.61 0.62 -5.13
N LYS A 183 -4.76 0.72 -5.78
CA LYS A 183 -6.11 0.67 -5.19
C LYS A 183 -6.97 -0.31 -5.97
N PRO A 184 -7.80 -1.12 -5.29
CA PRO A 184 -8.80 -1.89 -6.00
C PRO A 184 -9.88 -0.95 -6.54
N LYS A 185 -10.34 -1.21 -7.76
CA LYS A 185 -11.54 -0.56 -8.30
C LYS A 185 -12.78 -1.10 -7.59
N ARG A 186 -13.70 -0.21 -7.21
CA ARG A 186 -14.90 -0.57 -6.41
C ARG A 186 -15.83 -1.52 -7.16
N GLU A 187 -15.83 -1.45 -8.48
CA GLU A 187 -16.62 -2.31 -9.37
C GLU A 187 -16.14 -3.77 -9.34
N CYS A 188 -14.86 -4.00 -9.03
CA CYS A 188 -14.31 -5.34 -8.87
C CYS A 188 -14.33 -5.79 -7.39
N TYR A 189 -13.88 -4.93 -6.49
CA TYR A 189 -13.78 -5.20 -5.07
C TYR A 189 -14.22 -3.98 -4.28
N ASN A 190 -15.27 -4.13 -3.47
CA ASN A 190 -15.79 -3.05 -2.63
C ASN A 190 -14.93 -2.80 -1.38
N SER A 191 -13.60 -2.75 -1.55
CA SER A 191 -12.66 -2.47 -0.47
C SER A 191 -12.18 -1.02 -0.52
N HIS A 192 -11.97 -0.45 0.67
CA HIS A 192 -11.36 0.87 0.84
C HIS A 192 -9.86 0.79 1.12
N LEU A 193 -9.30 -0.42 1.20
CA LEU A 193 -7.89 -0.62 1.45
C LEU A 193 -7.06 -0.29 0.21
N GLN A 194 -5.84 0.16 0.45
CA GLN A 194 -4.89 0.56 -0.59
C GLN A 194 -3.52 -0.03 -0.26
N SER A 195 -2.67 -0.24 -1.27
CA SER A 195 -1.30 -0.63 -1.02
C SER A 195 -0.55 0.47 -0.27
N ASP A 196 0.59 0.10 0.31
CA ASP A 196 1.54 1.08 0.77
C ASP A 196 2.16 1.80 -0.44
N TRP A 197 2.80 2.95 -0.20
CA TRP A 197 3.54 3.65 -1.25
C TRP A 197 4.77 2.83 -1.64
N SER A 198 5.07 2.81 -2.94
CA SER A 198 6.33 2.27 -3.45
C SER A 198 7.53 3.00 -2.85
N GLU A 199 8.71 2.38 -2.98
CA GLU A 199 9.96 3.09 -2.83
C GLU A 199 10.00 4.31 -3.76
N GLU A 200 10.62 5.37 -3.27
CA GLU A 200 10.77 6.60 -4.03
C GLU A 200 11.84 6.43 -5.09
N LYS A 201 11.56 6.91 -6.30
CA LYS A 201 12.55 6.99 -7.37
C LYS A 201 12.60 8.40 -7.92
N SER A 202 13.82 8.87 -8.20
CA SER A 202 14.05 10.22 -8.71
C SER A 202 14.72 10.23 -10.07
N ILE A 203 14.50 11.29 -10.85
CA ILE A 203 15.15 11.54 -12.13
C ILE A 203 15.44 13.03 -12.32
N GLY A 204 16.53 13.33 -13.03
CA GLY A 204 17.03 14.69 -13.23
C GLY A 204 18.10 15.07 -12.20
N GLU A 205 18.84 16.11 -12.53
CA GLU A 205 19.91 16.65 -11.68
C GLU A 205 19.52 18.06 -11.25
N LYS A 206 19.87 18.38 -10.00
CA LYS A 206 19.70 19.73 -9.47
C LYS A 206 20.78 20.62 -10.08
N ARG A 207 20.41 21.83 -10.53
CA ARG A 207 21.42 22.87 -10.78
C ARG A 207 22.04 23.29 -9.45
N ASP A 208 23.36 23.15 -9.35
CA ASP A 208 24.14 23.64 -8.23
C ASP A 208 24.07 25.18 -8.22
N SER A 209 23.27 25.77 -7.33
CA SER A 209 23.13 27.24 -7.21
C SER A 209 24.46 27.93 -6.89
N THR A 210 25.45 27.17 -6.43
CA THR A 210 26.81 27.59 -6.13
C THR A 210 27.52 28.16 -7.37
N ILE A 211 27.24 27.65 -8.57
CA ILE A 211 27.90 28.07 -9.82
C ILE A 211 27.46 29.49 -10.24
N TYR A 212 26.21 29.87 -9.98
CA TYR A 212 25.70 31.21 -10.30
C TYR A 212 26.23 32.28 -9.36
N LEU A 213 26.45 31.96 -8.08
CA LEU A 213 27.04 32.90 -7.11
C LEU A 213 28.48 33.27 -7.47
N VAL A 214 29.28 32.31 -7.95
CA VAL A 214 30.68 32.55 -8.34
C VAL A 214 30.76 33.50 -9.55
N LEU A 215 29.88 33.35 -10.55
CA LEU A 215 29.87 34.21 -11.74
C LEU A 215 29.51 35.67 -11.45
N ILE A 216 28.68 35.93 -10.42
CA ILE A 216 28.32 37.30 -10.01
C ILE A 216 29.49 37.99 -9.29
N ILE A 217 30.31 37.23 -8.55
CA ILE A 217 31.45 37.77 -7.78
C ILE A 217 32.66 38.08 -8.68
N THR A 218 32.72 37.50 -9.88
CA THR A 218 33.86 37.69 -10.81
C THR A 218 33.69 38.80 -11.84
N ILE A 219 32.63 39.63 -11.79
CA ILE A 219 32.56 40.83 -12.63
C ILE A 219 33.42 41.91 -11.96
N PRO A 220 34.62 42.25 -12.49
CA PRO A 220 35.37 43.35 -11.91
C PRO A 220 34.60 44.64 -12.22
N LEU A 221 34.28 45.40 -11.17
CA LEU A 221 33.96 46.82 -11.28
C LEU A 221 35.19 47.53 -11.88
N ILE A 222 35.32 47.50 -13.20
CA ILE A 222 36.12 48.45 -13.95
C ILE A 222 35.13 49.51 -14.41
N VAL A 223 34.89 50.51 -13.57
CA VAL A 223 34.28 51.78 -13.97
C VAL A 223 35.13 52.89 -13.38
N ALA A 224 35.88 53.53 -14.29
CA ALA A 224 36.43 54.88 -14.32
C ALA A 224 37.16 55.42 -13.06
#